data_AF-A0A933HR17-F1
#
_entry.id   AF-A0A933HR17-F1
#
_cell.length_a   1.000
_cell.length_b   1.000
_cell.length_c   1.000
_cell.angle_alpha   90.00
_cell.angle_beta   90.00
_cell.angle_gamma   90.00
#
_symmetry.space_group_name_H-M   'P 1'
#
loop_
_entity.id
_entity.type
_entity.pdbx_description
1 polymer ?
#
loop_
_entity_poly.entity_id
_entity_poly.type
_entity_poly.pdbx_seq_one_letter_code
_entity_poly.pdbx_strand_id
1 'polypeptide(L)'
;VRVSFWQGLAPPLFSFTMWTLNGFAFWLFVRSITEISIAAIPAFIGMNAAAYFIGYASFITPSGLGFREASLAFFLNAFFPAPIAVSIAFLTRLWSIGGELLGVGIAVWLKPKQGSVTSNQSSVISNQSSVIGNQSSAISNQPSVSSLQSPISNNPSSVDSQQ
;
A
#
# COMPACT_ATOMS: atom_id res chain seq x y z
N VAL A 1 8.41 3.78 -20.44
CA VAL A 1 7.91 2.40 -20.34
C VAL A 1 7.13 2.09 -21.62
N ARG A 2 7.58 1.14 -22.46
CA ARG A 2 6.81 0.71 -23.64
C ARG A 2 5.80 -0.33 -23.21
N VAL A 3 4.56 0.08 -22.98
CA VAL A 3 3.45 -0.85 -22.75
C VAL A 3 3.01 -1.44 -24.09
N SER A 4 2.87 -2.76 -24.17
CA SER A 4 2.26 -3.40 -25.33
C SER A 4 0.76 -3.09 -25.38
N PHE A 5 0.16 -3.11 -26.58
CA PHE A 5 -1.28 -2.85 -26.77
C PHE A 5 -2.15 -3.68 -25.82
N TRP A 6 -1.86 -4.98 -25.68
CA TRP A 6 -2.58 -5.89 -24.78
C TRP A 6 -2.42 -5.54 -23.31
N GLN A 7 -1.24 -5.08 -22.88
CA GLN A 7 -1.01 -4.59 -21.52
C GLN A 7 -1.75 -3.27 -21.27
N GLY A 8 -1.97 -2.43 -22.29
CA GLY A 8 -2.77 -1.22 -22.20
C GLY A 8 -4.27 -1.49 -22.07
N LEU A 9 -4.76 -2.61 -22.61
CA LEU A 9 -6.17 -2.97 -22.60
C LEU A 9 -6.61 -3.68 -21.31
N ALA A 10 -5.69 -4.33 -20.61
CA ALA A 10 -6.00 -5.08 -19.39
C ALA A 10 -6.63 -4.22 -18.28
N PRO A 11 -6.12 -3.02 -17.93
CA PRO A 11 -6.71 -2.20 -16.88
C PRO A 11 -8.14 -1.71 -17.21
N PRO A 12 -8.44 -1.18 -18.41
CA PRO A 12 -9.80 -0.81 -18.77
C PRO A 12 -10.79 -1.97 -18.76
N LEU A 13 -10.42 -3.16 -19.25
CA LEU A 13 -11.31 -4.33 -19.18
C LEU A 13 -11.57 -4.74 -17.74
N PHE A 14 -10.51 -4.81 -16.91
CA PHE A 14 -10.65 -5.12 -15.50
C PHE A 14 -11.58 -4.13 -14.80
N SER A 15 -11.40 -2.83 -15.06
CA SER A 15 -12.29 -1.78 -14.55
C SER A 15 -13.72 -1.98 -15.03
N PHE A 16 -13.93 -2.19 -16.33
CA PHE A 16 -15.26 -2.40 -16.89
C PHE A 16 -15.98 -3.60 -16.24
N THR A 17 -15.30 -4.73 -16.10
CA THR A 17 -15.82 -5.92 -15.42
C THR A 17 -16.14 -5.62 -13.96
N MET A 18 -15.25 -4.95 -13.24
CA MET A 18 -15.45 -4.58 -11.84
C MET A 18 -16.66 -3.65 -11.63
N TRP A 19 -16.81 -2.62 -12.48
CA TRP A 19 -17.97 -1.72 -12.46
C TRP A 19 -19.28 -2.46 -12.76
N THR A 20 -19.25 -3.37 -13.72
CA THR A 20 -20.42 -4.18 -14.10
C THR A 20 -20.83 -5.12 -12.96
N LEU A 21 -19.88 -5.82 -12.35
CA LEU A 21 -20.12 -6.68 -11.19
C LEU A 21 -20.65 -5.88 -10.00
N ASN A 22 -20.08 -4.71 -9.73
CA ASN A 22 -20.55 -3.85 -8.64
C ASN A 22 -21.98 -3.36 -8.87
N GLY A 23 -22.30 -2.94 -10.09
CA GLY A 23 -23.66 -2.58 -10.50
C GLY A 23 -24.66 -3.74 -10.39
N PHE A 24 -24.23 -4.94 -10.77
CA PHE A 24 -25.05 -6.14 -10.66
C PHE A 24 -25.30 -6.53 -9.19
N ALA A 25 -24.27 -6.43 -8.34
CA ALA A 25 -24.41 -6.64 -6.90
C ALA A 25 -25.38 -5.62 -6.28
N PHE A 26 -25.32 -4.36 -6.70
CA PHE A 26 -26.30 -3.34 -6.31
C PHE A 26 -27.72 -3.72 -6.74
N TRP A 27 -27.93 -4.16 -7.99
CA TRP A 27 -29.25 -4.63 -8.41
C TRP A 27 -29.75 -5.81 -7.58
N LEU A 28 -28.90 -6.80 -7.28
CA LEU A 28 -29.24 -7.92 -6.40
C LEU A 28 -29.62 -7.44 -5.00
N PHE A 29 -28.88 -6.47 -4.47
CA PHE A 29 -29.17 -5.87 -3.17
C PHE A 29 -30.58 -5.23 -3.16
N VAL A 30 -30.90 -4.38 -4.15
CA VAL A 30 -32.23 -3.75 -4.22
C VAL A 30 -33.33 -4.77 -4.51
N ARG A 31 -33.05 -5.80 -5.31
CA ARG A 31 -33.98 -6.90 -5.57
C ARG A 31 -34.27 -7.75 -4.34
N SER A 32 -33.38 -7.77 -3.35
CA SER A 32 -33.62 -8.51 -2.11
C SER A 32 -34.66 -7.84 -1.20
N ILE A 33 -34.85 -6.53 -1.35
CA ILE A 33 -35.78 -5.71 -0.55
C ILE A 33 -36.99 -5.20 -1.34
N THR A 34 -36.94 -5.25 -2.68
CA THR A 34 -38.03 -4.80 -3.57
C THR A 34 -38.16 -5.72 -4.78
N GLU A 35 -39.35 -5.82 -5.35
CA GLU A 35 -39.59 -6.61 -6.55
C GLU A 35 -39.23 -5.80 -7.80
N ILE A 36 -38.02 -6.03 -8.35
CA ILE A 36 -37.56 -5.38 -9.59
C ILE A 36 -37.38 -6.42 -10.70
N SER A 37 -37.76 -6.03 -11.91
CA SER A 37 -37.56 -6.82 -13.13
C SER A 37 -36.07 -7.00 -13.48
N ILE A 38 -35.76 -8.17 -14.04
CA ILE A 38 -34.44 -8.51 -14.60
C ILE A 38 -34.07 -7.58 -15.77
N ALA A 39 -35.07 -7.05 -16.49
CA ALA A 39 -34.84 -6.10 -17.57
C ALA A 39 -34.20 -4.78 -17.10
N ALA A 40 -34.29 -4.45 -15.79
CA ALA A 40 -33.71 -3.25 -15.23
C ALA A 40 -32.22 -3.38 -14.88
N ILE A 41 -31.61 -4.57 -14.99
CA ILE A 41 -30.19 -4.79 -14.65
C ILE A 41 -29.26 -3.74 -15.30
N PRO A 42 -29.33 -3.48 -16.63
CA PRO A 42 -28.44 -2.50 -17.26
C PRO A 42 -28.62 -1.08 -16.68
N ALA A 43 -29.86 -0.71 -16.36
CA ALA A 43 -30.16 0.58 -15.75
C ALA A 43 -29.53 0.68 -14.36
N PHE A 44 -29.64 -0.35 -13.52
CA PHE A 44 -29.05 -0.34 -12.18
C PHE A 44 -27.52 -0.33 -12.19
N ILE A 45 -26.89 -1.01 -13.15
CA ILE A 45 -25.45 -0.93 -13.36
C ILE A 45 -25.05 0.51 -13.72
N GLY A 46 -25.75 1.10 -14.69
CA GLY A 46 -25.52 2.48 -15.11
C GLY A 46 -25.75 3.51 -14.00
N MET A 47 -26.85 3.39 -13.26
CA MET A 47 -27.19 4.28 -12.14
C MET A 47 -26.13 4.22 -11.03
N ASN A 48 -25.70 3.01 -10.64
CA ASN A 48 -24.66 2.85 -9.63
C ASN A 48 -23.34 3.49 -10.11
N ALA A 49 -22.89 3.17 -11.32
CA ALA A 49 -21.67 3.74 -11.89
C ALA A 49 -21.74 5.27 -11.99
N ALA A 50 -22.84 5.81 -12.54
CA ALA A 50 -23.05 7.25 -12.70
C ALA A 50 -23.04 7.96 -11.34
N ALA A 51 -23.70 7.42 -10.32
CA ALA A 51 -23.69 8.00 -8.98
C ALA A 51 -22.28 8.05 -8.37
N TYR A 52 -21.46 7.01 -8.58
CA TYR A 52 -20.06 7.05 -8.17
C TYR A 52 -19.28 8.13 -8.92
N PHE A 53 -19.42 8.24 -10.24
CA PHE A 53 -18.75 9.28 -11.03
C PHE A 53 -19.16 10.70 -10.60
N ILE A 54 -20.45 10.93 -10.37
CA ILE A 54 -20.97 12.21 -9.85
C ILE A 54 -20.41 12.49 -8.46
N GLY A 55 -20.36 11.47 -7.59
CA GLY A 55 -19.75 11.56 -6.27
C GLY A 55 -18.27 11.94 -6.34
N TYR A 56 -17.51 11.36 -7.27
CA TYR A 56 -16.09 11.70 -7.49
C TYR A 56 -15.89 13.09 -8.09
N ALA A 57 -16.82 13.55 -8.95
CA ALA A 57 -16.77 14.88 -9.56
C ALA A 57 -17.15 16.00 -8.58
N SER A 58 -17.73 15.68 -7.42
CA SER A 58 -18.05 16.66 -6.38
C SER A 58 -16.77 17.20 -5.74
N PHE A 59 -16.36 18.41 -6.14
CA PHE A 59 -15.24 19.14 -5.52
C PHE A 59 -15.53 19.60 -4.09
N ILE A 60 -16.79 19.61 -3.68
CA ILE A 60 -17.25 20.22 -2.43
C ILE A 60 -17.22 19.22 -1.27
N THR A 61 -17.37 17.91 -1.52
CA THR A 61 -17.54 16.91 -0.46
C THR A 61 -16.45 15.84 -0.48
N PRO A 62 -15.60 15.73 0.57
CA PRO A 62 -14.61 14.66 0.64
C PRO A 62 -15.33 13.30 0.64
N SER A 63 -14.88 12.38 -0.24
CA SER A 63 -15.47 11.05 -0.45
C SER A 63 -16.85 11.03 -1.15
N GLY A 64 -17.33 12.16 -1.69
CA GLY A 64 -18.62 12.24 -2.38
C GLY A 64 -19.84 12.14 -1.45
N LEU A 65 -19.65 12.37 -0.14
CA LEU A 65 -20.70 12.40 0.87
C LEU A 65 -21.79 13.41 0.47
N GLY A 66 -23.04 12.95 0.35
CA GLY A 66 -24.22 13.73 -0.01
C GLY A 66 -24.56 13.70 -1.50
N PHE A 67 -23.60 13.96 -2.39
CA PHE A 67 -23.87 14.02 -3.84
C PHE A 67 -24.08 12.65 -4.46
N ARG A 68 -23.35 11.64 -3.99
CA ARG A 68 -23.53 10.28 -4.48
C ARG A 68 -24.90 9.72 -4.09
N GLU A 69 -25.30 9.94 -2.84
CA GLU A 69 -26.59 9.51 -2.32
C GLU A 69 -27.74 10.27 -2.98
N ALA A 70 -27.59 11.59 -3.16
CA ALA A 70 -28.58 12.42 -3.84
C ALA A 70 -28.74 12.03 -5.31
N SER A 71 -27.64 11.82 -6.04
CA SER A 71 -27.70 11.40 -7.45
C SER A 71 -28.30 10.01 -7.60
N LEU A 72 -27.92 9.05 -6.74
CA LEU A 72 -28.51 7.72 -6.76
C LEU A 72 -30.00 7.75 -6.42
N ALA A 73 -30.41 8.49 -5.39
CA ALA A 73 -31.81 8.68 -5.04
C ALA A 73 -32.61 9.35 -6.15
N PHE A 74 -32.00 10.33 -6.85
CA PHE A 74 -32.59 10.98 -8.01
C PHE A 74 -32.85 9.98 -9.14
N PHE A 75 -31.87 9.14 -9.49
CA PHE A 75 -32.06 8.13 -10.54
C PHE A 75 -33.09 7.06 -10.14
N LEU A 76 -33.06 6.61 -8.89
CA LEU A 76 -33.99 5.60 -8.37
C LEU A 76 -35.43 6.11 -8.29
N ASN A 77 -35.67 7.43 -8.27
CA ASN A 77 -37.01 8.00 -8.27
C ASN A 77 -37.82 7.60 -9.53
N ALA A 78 -37.13 7.28 -10.64
CA ALA A 78 -37.78 6.75 -11.84
C ALA A 78 -38.39 5.34 -11.64
N PHE A 79 -37.96 4.61 -10.62
CA PHE A 79 -38.41 3.25 -10.32
C PHE A 79 -39.20 3.16 -9.01
N PHE A 80 -38.97 4.08 -8.08
CA PHE A 80 -39.53 4.02 -6.72
C PHE A 80 -40.01 5.38 -6.22
N PRO A 81 -41.03 5.41 -5.35
CA PRO A 81 -41.38 6.61 -4.61
C PRO A 81 -40.18 7.21 -3.85
N ALA A 82 -40.13 8.53 -3.76
CA ALA A 82 -38.99 9.27 -3.19
C ALA A 82 -38.49 8.75 -1.82
N PRO A 83 -39.35 8.40 -0.84
CA PRO A 83 -38.88 7.88 0.45
C PRO A 83 -38.12 6.55 0.33
N ILE A 84 -38.55 5.68 -0.59
CA ILE A 84 -37.93 4.37 -0.83
C ILE A 84 -36.60 4.55 -1.55
N ALA A 85 -36.56 5.41 -2.58
CA ALA A 85 -35.34 5.72 -3.32
C ALA A 85 -34.22 6.27 -2.42
N VAL A 86 -34.56 7.22 -1.53
CA VAL A 86 -33.62 7.78 -0.55
C VAL A 86 -33.14 6.69 0.42
N SER A 87 -34.05 5.86 0.94
CA SER A 87 -33.70 4.78 1.87
C SER A 87 -32.73 3.78 1.23
N ILE A 88 -32.98 3.38 -0.02
CA ILE A 88 -32.09 2.49 -0.79
C ILE A 88 -30.72 3.14 -0.98
N ALA A 89 -30.66 4.44 -1.31
CA ALA A 89 -29.40 5.14 -1.50
C ALA A 89 -28.54 5.13 -0.22
N PHE A 90 -29.15 5.39 0.95
CA PHE A 90 -28.45 5.31 2.24
C PHE A 90 -28.00 3.89 2.59
N LEU A 91 -28.88 2.90 2.41
CA LEU A 91 -28.56 1.49 2.67
C LEU A 91 -27.42 0.98 1.79
N THR A 92 -27.39 1.37 0.53
CA THR A 92 -26.31 1.05 -0.41
C THR A 92 -24.97 1.59 0.07
N ARG A 93 -24.99 2.72 0.77
CA ARG A 93 -23.77 3.28 1.34
C ARG A 93 -23.31 2.49 2.56
N LEU A 94 -24.23 2.11 3.43
CA LEU A 94 -23.92 1.26 4.58
C LEU A 94 -23.32 -0.09 4.15
N TRP A 95 -23.90 -0.70 3.11
CA TRP A 95 -23.37 -1.89 2.45
C TRP A 95 -21.93 -1.69 1.95
N SER A 96 -21.69 -0.61 1.20
CA SER A 96 -20.37 -0.35 0.61
C SER A 96 -19.30 -0.07 1.67
N ILE A 97 -19.63 0.72 2.70
CA ILE A 97 -18.73 1.01 3.82
C ILE A 97 -18.44 -0.26 4.62
N GLY A 98 -19.44 -1.12 4.81
CA GLY A 98 -19.24 -2.43 5.44
C GLY A 98 -18.23 -3.27 4.67
N GLY A 99 -18.34 -3.32 3.33
CA GLY A 99 -17.36 -4.00 2.47
C GLY A 99 -15.95 -3.41 2.57
N GLU A 100 -15.83 -2.09 2.58
CA GLU A 100 -14.55 -1.38 2.77
C GLU A 100 -13.93 -1.72 4.14
N LEU A 101 -14.71 -1.68 5.22
CA LEU A 101 -14.25 -1.99 6.58
C LEU A 101 -13.82 -3.46 6.72
N LEU A 102 -14.59 -4.39 6.15
CA LEU A 102 -14.23 -5.80 6.14
C LEU A 102 -12.93 -6.04 5.37
N GLY A 103 -12.79 -5.42 4.19
CA GLY A 103 -11.57 -5.51 3.40
C GLY A 103 -10.35 -4.98 4.14
N VAL A 104 -10.47 -3.81 4.78
CA VAL A 104 -9.41 -3.24 5.62
C VAL A 104 -9.12 -4.13 6.82
N GLY A 105 -10.15 -4.65 7.50
CA GLY A 105 -10.00 -5.55 8.64
C GLY A 105 -9.23 -6.82 8.27
N ILE A 106 -9.61 -7.47 7.17
CA ILE A 106 -8.91 -8.65 6.63
C ILE A 106 -7.48 -8.29 6.25
N ALA A 107 -7.27 -7.17 5.53
CA ALA A 107 -5.95 -6.75 5.11
C ALA A 107 -5.03 -6.49 6.32
N VAL A 108 -5.51 -5.84 7.37
CA VAL A 108 -4.77 -5.60 8.61
C VAL A 108 -4.49 -6.90 9.35
N TRP A 109 -5.46 -7.81 9.40
CA TRP A 109 -5.30 -9.13 10.05
C TRP A 109 -4.28 -10.01 9.33
N LEU A 110 -4.24 -9.96 8.00
CA LEU A 110 -3.31 -10.72 7.17
C LEU A 110 -1.90 -10.11 7.09
N LYS A 111 -1.65 -8.92 7.66
CA LYS A 111 -0.31 -8.31 7.61
C LYS A 111 0.69 -9.23 8.33
N PRO A 112 1.67 -9.82 7.62
CA PRO A 112 2.70 -10.59 8.30
C PRO A 112 3.48 -9.65 9.22
N LYS A 113 3.69 -10.06 10.48
CA LYS A 113 4.57 -9.33 11.40
C LYS A 113 5.94 -9.20 10.73
N GLN A 114 6.36 -7.98 10.39
CA GLN A 114 7.69 -7.69 9.86
C GLN A 114 8.75 -7.92 10.95
N GLY A 115 9.03 -9.18 11.28
CA GLY A 115 10.08 -9.55 12.24
C GLY A 115 11.50 -9.41 11.65
N SER A 116 11.62 -9.37 10.32
CA SER A 116 12.91 -9.41 9.62
C SER A 116 13.62 -8.04 9.55
N VAL A 117 12.90 -6.92 9.60
CA VAL A 117 13.52 -5.58 9.55
C VAL A 117 14.17 -5.24 10.90
N THR A 118 13.57 -5.67 12.02
CA THR A 118 14.09 -5.41 13.37
C THR A 118 15.32 -6.26 13.71
N SER A 119 15.38 -7.52 13.27
CA SER A 119 16.54 -8.41 13.52
C SER A 119 17.80 -7.99 12.76
N ASN A 120 17.63 -7.48 11.53
CA ASN A 120 18.75 -6.97 10.77
C ASN A 120 19.27 -5.66 11.36
N GLN A 121 18.39 -4.80 11.90
CA GLN A 121 18.80 -3.58 12.59
C GLN A 121 19.64 -3.86 13.84
N SER A 122 19.23 -4.81 14.68
CA SER A 122 20.01 -5.18 15.87
C SER A 122 21.37 -5.78 15.50
N SER A 123 21.44 -6.57 14.42
CA SER A 123 22.71 -7.10 13.91
C SER A 123 23.65 -6.01 13.36
N VAL A 124 23.11 -4.96 12.71
CA VAL A 124 23.90 -3.82 12.22
C VAL A 124 24.44 -2.98 13.38
N ILE A 125 23.66 -2.81 14.45
CA ILE A 125 24.08 -2.09 15.65
C ILE A 125 25.14 -2.89 16.43
N SER A 126 24.96 -4.20 16.59
CA SER A 126 25.95 -5.07 17.25
C SER A 126 27.27 -5.15 16.47
N ASN A 127 27.18 -5.18 15.14
CA ASN A 127 28.37 -5.15 14.30
C ASN A 127 29.09 -3.80 14.41
N GLN A 128 28.37 -2.67 14.44
CA GLN A 128 28.99 -1.36 14.68
C GLN A 128 29.69 -1.26 16.04
N SER A 129 29.08 -1.74 17.13
CA SER A 129 29.71 -1.72 18.45
C SER A 129 30.97 -2.61 18.51
N SER A 130 30.95 -3.78 17.85
CA SER A 130 32.12 -4.64 17.71
C SER A 130 33.27 -3.97 16.93
N VAL A 131 32.95 -3.21 15.88
CA VAL A 131 33.94 -2.48 15.07
C VAL A 131 34.58 -1.35 15.87
N ILE A 132 33.79 -0.62 16.68
CA ILE A 132 34.30 0.43 17.57
C ILE A 132 35.21 -0.16 18.66
N GLY A 133 34.81 -1.29 19.25
CA GLY A 133 35.63 -2.00 20.23
C GLY A 133 36.98 -2.43 19.66
N ASN A 134 36.98 -3.08 18.51
CA ASN A 134 38.21 -3.52 17.85
C ASN A 134 39.13 -2.36 17.46
N GLN A 135 38.58 -1.21 17.03
CA GLN A 135 39.39 -0.01 16.77
C GLN A 135 40.02 0.55 18.05
N SER A 136 39.28 0.55 19.16
CA SER A 136 39.77 1.02 20.46
C SER A 136 40.90 0.13 20.98
N SER A 137 40.78 -1.18 20.83
CA SER A 137 41.84 -2.15 21.16
C SER A 137 43.08 -1.97 20.27
N ALA A 138 42.91 -1.69 18.98
CA ALA A 138 44.02 -1.43 18.07
C ALA A 138 44.78 -0.15 18.47
N ILE A 139 44.07 0.93 18.81
CA ILE A 139 44.66 2.20 19.28
C ILE A 139 45.38 2.00 20.63
N SER A 140 44.80 1.23 21.55
CA SER A 140 45.42 0.89 22.84
C SER A 140 46.73 0.11 22.68
N ASN A 141 46.82 -0.74 21.66
CA ASN A 141 48.00 -1.58 21.42
C ASN A 141 49.05 -0.90 20.52
N GLN A 142 48.78 0.28 19.95
CA GLN A 142 49.75 1.02 19.13
C GLN A 142 51.05 1.45 19.83
N PRO A 143 51.07 1.90 21.12
CA PRO A 143 52.30 2.34 21.77
C PRO A 143 53.34 1.21 21.94
N SER A 144 52.87 -0.05 21.93
CA SER A 144 53.70 -1.25 22.09
C SER A 144 54.39 -1.69 20.80
N VAL A 145 53.95 -1.22 19.63
CA VAL A 145 54.51 -1.61 18.32
C VAL A 145 55.64 -0.68 17.90
N SER A 146 55.60 0.60 18.28
CA SER A 146 56.66 1.57 17.99
C SER A 146 57.94 1.38 18.83
N SER A 147 57.88 0.66 19.95
CA SER A 147 59.04 0.39 20.81
C SER A 147 59.80 -0.91 20.47
N LEU A 148 59.32 -1.70 19.51
CA LEU A 148 59.98 -2.93 19.04
C LEU A 148 60.82 -2.73 17.77
N GLN A 149 60.89 -1.50 17.24
CA GLN A 149 61.64 -1.18 16.02
C GLN A 149 62.86 -0.30 16.33
N SER A 150 63.82 -0.79 17.12
CA SER A 150 65.20 -0.28 17.07
C SER A 150 66.07 -1.25 16.26
N PRO A 151 66.84 -0.78 15.26
CA PRO A 151 67.51 -1.66 14.31
C PRO A 151 68.68 -2.42 14.93
N ILE A 152 68.73 -3.71 14.63
CA ILE A 152 69.97 -4.50 14.55
C ILE A 152 70.93 -3.73 13.62
N SER A 153 72.02 -3.16 14.15
CA SER A 153 73.34 -3.04 13.50
C SER A 153 74.21 -2.05 14.28
N ASN A 154 75.15 -2.57 15.05
CA ASN A 154 76.36 -1.85 15.43
C ASN A 154 77.47 -2.88 15.66
N ASN A 155 78.25 -3.17 14.61
CA ASN A 155 79.59 -3.69 14.79
C ASN A 155 80.49 -3.19 13.64
N PRO A 156 81.37 -2.20 13.86
CA PRO A 156 82.45 -1.90 12.94
C PRO A 156 83.78 -2.31 13.57
N SER A 157 84.40 -3.37 13.06
CA SER A 157 85.85 -3.58 13.18
C SER A 157 86.33 -4.19 11.86
N SER A 158 86.67 -3.31 10.92
CA SER A 158 88.06 -2.93 10.64
C SER A 158 88.76 -3.97 9.76
N VAL A 159 88.59 -3.83 8.44
CA VAL A 159 89.55 -4.35 7.46
C VAL A 159 89.77 -3.25 6.45
N ASP A 160 90.84 -2.48 6.62
CA ASP A 160 91.55 -1.94 5.46
C ASP A 160 93.05 -1.68 5.73
N SER A 161 93.85 -2.32 4.87
CA SER A 161 95.19 -2.01 4.35
C SER A 161 96.37 -1.56 5.24
N GLN A 162 97.44 -2.37 5.28
CA GLN A 162 98.83 -1.98 4.96
C GLN A 162 99.68 -3.22 4.61
N GLN A 163 100.31 -3.17 3.42
CA GLN A 163 101.53 -3.83 2.92
C GLN A 163 101.68 -5.36 2.97
#